data_AF-A0A6L5YJT9-F1
#
_entry.id   AF-A0A6L5YJT9-F1
#
_cell.length_a   1.000
_cell.length_b   1.000
_cell.length_c   1.000
_cell.angle_alpha   90.00
_cell.angle_beta   90.00
_cell.angle_gamma   90.00
#
_symmetry.space_group_name_H-M   'P 1'
#
loop_
_entity.id
_entity.type
_entity.pdbx_description
1 polymer ?
#
loop_
_entity_poly.entity_id
_entity_poly.type
_entity_poly.pdbx_seq_one_letter_code
_entity_poly.pdbx_strand_id
1 'polypeptide(L)'
;MIDYDIIASRIREARKLKKKVSQKKMAEDLQMYQPDLSALENNKPGCGIRDLAKLEMIAGYLDISLRYLLFGEGEKIEKEDDFT
;
A
#
# COMPACT_ATOMS: atom_id res chain seq x y z
N MET A 1 7.41 -4.15 16.97
CA MET A 1 5.95 -3.97 16.86
C MET A 1 5.66 -3.50 15.44
N ILE A 2 4.64 -4.05 14.78
CA ILE A 2 4.26 -3.59 13.44
C ILE A 2 3.66 -2.19 13.57
N ASP A 3 4.24 -1.23 12.85
CA ASP A 3 3.76 0.15 12.81
C ASP A 3 2.81 0.33 11.62
N TYR A 4 1.52 0.40 11.89
CA TYR A 4 0.48 0.52 10.87
C TYR A 4 0.46 1.91 10.21
N ASP A 5 0.97 2.94 10.87
CA ASP A 5 1.06 4.29 10.32
C ASP A 5 2.09 4.31 9.18
N ILE A 6 3.22 3.63 9.41
CA ILE A 6 4.28 3.48 8.42
C ILE A 6 3.80 2.60 7.25
N ILE A 7 3.10 1.50 7.51
CA ILE A 7 2.53 0.63 6.46
C ILE A 7 1.56 1.43 5.58
N ALA A 8 0.64 2.18 6.19
CA ALA A 8 -0.33 3.01 5.47
C ALA A 8 0.37 4.03 4.55
N SER A 9 1.45 4.65 5.03
CA SER A 9 2.26 5.58 4.24
C SER A 9 2.91 4.88 3.03
N ARG A 10 3.53 3.71 3.23
CA ARG A 10 4.18 2.95 2.15
C ARG A 10 3.21 2.49 1.08
N ILE A 11 2.02 2.02 1.46
CA ILE A 11 0.96 1.62 0.50
C ILE A 11 0.57 2.82 -0.36
N ARG A 12 0.32 3.96 0.28
CA ARG A 12 -0.05 5.20 -0.41
C ARG A 12 1.04 5.67 -1.37
N GLU A 13 2.30 5.64 -0.94
CA GLU A 13 3.45 6.03 -1.76
C GLU A 13 3.62 5.09 -2.96
N ALA A 14 3.66 3.77 -2.73
CA ALA A 14 3.78 2.78 -3.80
C ALA A 14 2.63 2.89 -4.81
N ARG A 15 1.39 3.10 -4.34
CA ARG A 15 0.23 3.27 -5.21
C ARG A 15 0.36 4.52 -6.08
N LYS A 16 0.77 5.64 -5.50
CA LYS A 16 0.86 6.93 -6.21
C LYS A 16 2.07 7.02 -7.13
N LEU A 17 3.22 6.56 -6.68
CA LEU A 17 4.51 6.79 -7.35
C LEU A 17 4.89 5.64 -8.28
N LYS A 18 4.74 4.39 -7.84
CA LYS A 18 5.12 3.20 -8.64
C LYS A 18 3.98 2.74 -9.54
N LYS A 19 2.81 2.48 -8.97
CA LYS A 19 1.66 1.95 -9.72
C LYS A 19 0.89 3.04 -10.49
N LYS A 20 0.96 4.29 -10.02
CA LYS A 20 0.27 5.47 -10.57
C LYS A 20 -1.25 5.26 -10.76
N VAL A 21 -1.93 4.60 -9.79
CA VAL A 21 -3.39 4.32 -9.82
C VAL A 21 -4.16 5.02 -8.71
N SER A 22 -5.47 5.22 -8.90
CA SER A 22 -6.37 5.72 -7.85
C SER A 22 -6.67 4.65 -6.79
N GLN A 23 -7.09 5.06 -5.60
CA GLN A 23 -7.58 4.12 -4.57
C GLN A 23 -8.75 3.27 -5.09
N LYS A 24 -9.66 3.89 -5.86
CA LYS A 24 -10.81 3.20 -6.46
C LYS A 24 -10.36 2.10 -7.42
N LYS A 25 -9.40 2.39 -8.30
CA LYS A 25 -8.88 1.41 -9.25
C LYS A 25 -8.19 0.25 -8.55
N MET A 26 -7.36 0.53 -7.54
CA MET A 26 -6.73 -0.50 -6.73
C MET A 26 -7.76 -1.36 -5.98
N ALA A 27 -8.83 -0.76 -5.47
CA ALA A 27 -9.92 -1.46 -4.81
C ALA A 27 -10.65 -2.42 -5.77
N GLU A 28 -10.96 -1.95 -6.97
CA GLU A 28 -11.58 -2.75 -8.03
C GLU A 28 -10.69 -3.93 -8.44
N ASP A 29 -9.39 -3.68 -8.64
CA ASP A 29 -8.43 -4.72 -9.06
C ASP A 29 -8.21 -5.79 -8.00
N LEU A 30 -8.21 -5.39 -6.72
CA LEU A 30 -8.06 -6.31 -5.59
C LEU A 30 -9.38 -6.92 -5.11
N GLN A 31 -10.50 -6.57 -5.74
CA GLN A 31 -11.85 -6.93 -5.29
C GLN A 31 -12.08 -6.57 -3.81
N MET A 32 -11.55 -5.42 -3.38
CA MET A 32 -11.68 -4.88 -2.04
C MET A 32 -12.68 -3.72 -1.98
N TYR A 33 -13.26 -3.49 -0.81
CA TYR A 33 -14.14 -2.34 -0.61
C TYR A 33 -13.29 -1.05 -0.56
N GLN A 34 -13.56 -0.09 -1.45
CA GLN A 34 -12.75 1.13 -1.56
C GLN A 34 -12.65 1.94 -0.25
N PRO A 35 -13.73 2.06 0.56
CA PRO A 35 -13.64 2.68 1.89
C PRO A 35 -12.65 2.00 2.84
N ASP A 36 -12.44 0.68 2.72
CA ASP A 36 -11.46 -0.04 3.55
C ASP A 36 -10.03 0.34 3.17
N LEU A 37 -9.75 0.46 1.86
CA LEU A 37 -8.46 0.95 1.37
C LEU A 37 -8.22 2.42 1.73
N SER A 38 -9.28 3.25 1.69
CA SER A 38 -9.20 4.63 2.16
C SER A 38 -8.93 4.70 3.67
N ALA A 39 -9.60 3.85 4.46
CA ALA A 39 -9.36 3.75 5.90
C ALA A 39 -7.94 3.27 6.21
N LEU A 40 -7.43 2.29 5.45
CA LEU A 40 -6.07 1.77 5.55
C LEU A 40 -5.05 2.87 5.29
N GLU A 41 -5.11 3.52 4.13
CA GLU A 41 -4.14 4.55 3.77
C GLU A 41 -4.20 5.75 4.71
N ASN A 42 -5.34 6.04 5.34
CA ASN A 42 -5.49 7.15 6.29
C ASN A 42 -5.31 6.71 7.76
N ASN A 43 -4.88 5.47 8.00
CA ASN A 43 -4.69 4.91 9.34
C ASN A 43 -5.90 5.11 10.26
N LYS A 44 -7.12 4.94 9.74
CA LYS A 44 -8.32 5.02 10.56
C LYS A 44 -8.39 3.80 11.50
N PRO A 45 -8.62 4.00 12.82
CA PRO A 45 -8.86 2.89 13.74
C PRO A 45 -9.99 1.99 13.25
N GLY A 46 -9.86 0.67 13.44
CA GLY A 46 -10.85 -0.30 12.98
C GLY A 46 -10.81 -0.62 11.48
N CYS A 47 -9.82 -0.12 10.73
CA CYS A 47 -9.51 -0.59 9.39
C CYS A 47 -9.28 -2.12 9.41
N GLY A 48 -10.17 -2.88 8.77
CA GLY A 48 -10.14 -4.35 8.70
C GLY A 48 -9.08 -4.94 7.76
N ILE A 49 -8.11 -4.14 7.32
CA ILE A 49 -6.98 -4.57 6.48
C ILE A 49 -5.71 -4.59 7.32
N ARG A 50 -5.72 -5.44 8.35
CA ARG A 50 -4.55 -5.72 9.20
C ARG A 50 -4.13 -7.18 9.17
N ASP A 51 -4.88 -8.02 8.45
CA ASP A 51 -4.50 -9.41 8.23
C ASP A 51 -3.35 -9.50 7.21
N LEU A 52 -2.46 -10.47 7.42
CA LEU A 52 -1.25 -10.62 6.63
C LEU A 52 -1.57 -10.94 5.15
N ALA A 53 -2.63 -11.70 4.89
CA ALA A 53 -3.02 -12.12 3.53
C ALA A 53 -3.39 -10.92 2.66
N LYS A 54 -4.18 -9.96 3.19
CA LYS A 54 -4.50 -8.73 2.45
C LYS A 54 -3.26 -7.85 2.27
N LEU A 55 -2.37 -7.78 3.26
CA LEU A 55 -1.11 -7.03 3.11
C LEU A 55 -0.21 -7.65 2.03
N GLU A 56 -0.17 -8.98 1.94
CA GLU A 56 0.52 -9.70 0.86
C GLU A 56 -0.09 -9.42 -0.52
N MET A 57 -1.43 -9.47 -0.63
CA MET A 57 -2.13 -9.12 -1.88
C MET A 57 -1.81 -7.69 -2.33
N ILE A 58 -1.84 -6.74 -1.39
CA ILE A 58 -1.51 -5.34 -1.65
C ILE A 58 -0.06 -5.20 -2.08
N ALA A 59 0.88 -5.86 -1.39
CA ALA A 59 2.30 -5.84 -1.74
C ALA A 59 2.53 -6.38 -3.17
N GLY A 60 1.92 -7.52 -3.50
CA GLY A 60 2.00 -8.11 -4.84
C GLY A 60 1.42 -7.22 -5.93
N TYR A 61 0.27 -6.58 -5.68
CA TYR A 61 -0.33 -5.65 -6.63
C TYR A 61 0.55 -4.41 -6.89
N LEU A 62 1.17 -3.90 -5.83
CA LEU A 62 2.06 -2.74 -5.87
C LEU A 62 3.47 -3.08 -6.35
N ASP A 63 3.75 -4.35 -6.62
CA ASP A 63 5.07 -4.85 -7.02
C ASP A 63 6.16 -4.46 -6.00
N ILE A 64 5.87 -4.63 -4.71
CA ILE A 64 6.81 -4.41 -3.62
C ILE A 64 6.88 -5.68 -2.76
N SER A 65 8.01 -5.90 -2.08
CA SER A 65 8.10 -7.02 -1.16
C SER A 65 7.26 -6.78 0.10
N LEU A 66 6.65 -7.83 0.64
CA LEU A 66 5.98 -7.77 1.94
C LEU A 66 6.93 -7.27 3.05
N ARG A 67 8.21 -7.65 2.96
CA ARG A 67 9.24 -7.24 3.90
C ARG A 67 9.49 -5.73 3.87
N TYR A 68 9.52 -5.14 2.67
CA TYR A 68 9.58 -3.68 2.52
C TYR A 68 8.31 -3.01 3.05
N LEU A 69 7.14 -3.57 2.73
CA LEU A 69 5.87 -3.04 3.23
C LEU A 69 5.84 -2.99 4.77
N LEU A 70 6.20 -4.09 5.44
CA LEU A 70 6.14 -4.22 6.90
C LEU A 70 7.28 -3.49 7.63
N PHE A 71 8.52 -3.62 7.13
CA PHE A 71 9.72 -3.19 7.87
C PHE A 71 10.51 -2.08 7.17
N GLY A 72 10.27 -1.83 5.88
CA GLY A 72 11.03 -0.85 5.09
C GLY A 72 12.38 -1.38 4.65
N GLU A 73 12.58 -2.69 4.75
CA GLU A 73 13.80 -3.38 4.38
C GLU A 73 13.66 -3.94 2.97
N GLY A 74 14.64 -3.68 2.09
CA GLY A 74 14.64 -4.13 0.69
C GLY A 74 14.74 -2.96 -0.31
N GLU A 75 14.55 -3.26 -1.59
CA GLU A 75 14.54 -2.26 -2.66
C GLU A 75 13.54 -1.14 -2.34
N LYS A 76 14.05 0.08 -2.22
CA LYS A 76 13.23 1.27 -2.04
C LYS A 76 12.47 1.53 -3.33
N ILE A 77 11.28 2.13 -3.20
CA ILE A 77 10.57 2.68 -4.35
C ILE A 77 11.47 3.77 -4.93
N GLU A 78 12.11 3.49 -6.05
CA GLU A 78 12.82 4.51 -6.82
C GLU A 78 11.76 5.53 -7.24
N LYS A 79 11.93 6.78 -6.81
CA LYS A 79 11.20 7.88 -7.40
C LYS A 79 11.80 8.04 -8.79
N GLU A 80 11.06 7.72 -9.83
CA GLU A 80 11.39 8.25 -11.16
C GLU A 80 11.36 9.77 -11.01
N ASP A 81 12.53 10.40 -11.01
CA ASP A 81 12.63 11.82 -11.22
C ASP A 81 12.05 12.09 -12.61
N ASP A 82 10.87 12.71 -12.66
CA ASP A 82 10.29 13.21 -13.90
C ASP A 82 11.28 14.21 -14.50
N PHE A 83 12.12 13.74 -15.44
CA PHE A 83 12.83 14.61 -16.35
C PHE A 83 11.83 15.12 -17.39
N THR A 84 11.08 16.19 -17.10
CA THR A 84 10.61 17.16 -18.10
C THR A 84 10.10 18.46 -17.49
#